data_AF-A0A1V5R220-F1
#
_entry.id   AF-A0A1V5R220-F1
#
_cell.length_a   1.000
_cell.length_b   1.000
_cell.length_c   1.000
_cell.angle_alpha   90.00
_cell.angle_beta   90.00
_cell.angle_gamma   90.00
#
_symmetry.space_group_name_H-M   'P 1'
#
loop_
_entity.id
_entity.type
_entity.pdbx_description
1 polymer ?
#
loop_
_entity_poly.entity_id
_entity_poly.type
_entity_poly.pdbx_seq_one_letter_code
_entity_poly.pdbx_strand_id
1 'polypeptide(L)'
;MKKMFSIILVIIFAIVVFCFFDWIIIPRMKAQQQKQFLIIADNVQANPFKKRLIEHIAQEIAQKNAKIEVKISDLATLSLPQLSARVSPAQAPTVELKVKEWADQINAAHAIIFVIPNYHRGYPAIFKNAIDLIWEPWHTKPVMMIGYSLSNEDGINFIQSFNDVLVTIKTEQIKPLIYMPNIAQESTLNPEMQLAVTCEINQLIDSSNQSNYFKKMKNAITTHLLRIILKFINRKQ
;
A
#
# COMPACT_ATOMS: atom_id res chain seq x y z
N MET A 1 -26.42 -44.19 -14.39
CA MET A 1 -25.72 -44.25 -13.09
C MET A 1 -24.23 -43.88 -13.16
N LYS A 2 -23.38 -44.56 -13.96
CA LYS A 2 -21.94 -44.25 -14.06
C LYS A 2 -21.61 -42.78 -14.42
N LYS A 3 -22.39 -42.16 -15.30
CA LYS A 3 -22.25 -40.75 -15.72
C LYS A 3 -22.43 -39.76 -14.55
N MET A 4 -23.47 -39.99 -13.74
CA MET A 4 -23.78 -39.18 -12.57
C MET A 4 -22.69 -39.32 -11.49
N PHE A 5 -22.20 -40.54 -11.29
CA PHE A 5 -21.12 -40.82 -10.34
C PHE A 5 -19.80 -40.12 -10.71
N SER A 6 -19.40 -40.13 -11.98
CA SER A 6 -18.18 -39.40 -12.42
C SER A 6 -18.30 -37.88 -12.27
N ILE A 7 -19.48 -37.30 -12.51
CA ILE A 7 -19.69 -35.85 -12.34
C ILE A 7 -19.58 -35.47 -10.86
N ILE A 8 -20.23 -36.24 -9.99
CA ILE A 8 -20.16 -36.05 -8.53
C ILE A 8 -18.71 -36.14 -8.04
N LEU A 9 -17.93 -37.10 -8.54
CA LEU A 9 -16.52 -37.25 -8.17
C LEU A 9 -15.67 -36.02 -8.54
N VAL A 10 -15.89 -35.44 -9.73
CA VAL A 10 -15.19 -34.24 -10.18
C VAL A 10 -15.57 -33.01 -9.34
N ILE A 11 -16.85 -32.87 -8.98
CA ILE A 11 -17.32 -31.79 -8.12
C ILE A 11 -16.72 -31.92 -6.72
N ILE A 12 -16.76 -33.11 -6.13
CA ILE A 12 -16.15 -33.39 -4.81
C ILE A 12 -14.66 -33.08 -4.86
N PHE A 13 -13.94 -33.52 -5.89
CA PHE A 13 -12.53 -33.21 -6.05
C PHE A 13 -12.26 -31.71 -6.13
N ALA A 14 -13.06 -30.96 -6.90
CA ALA A 14 -12.93 -29.51 -6.99
C ALA A 14 -13.19 -28.81 -5.64
N ILE A 15 -14.18 -29.27 -4.87
CA ILE A 15 -14.47 -28.76 -3.52
C ILE A 15 -13.30 -29.06 -2.59
N VAL A 16 -12.77 -30.29 -2.57
CA VAL A 16 -11.63 -30.68 -1.74
C VAL A 16 -10.40 -29.84 -2.07
N VAL A 17 -10.09 -29.64 -3.36
CA VAL A 17 -8.98 -28.78 -3.80
C VAL A 17 -9.19 -27.33 -3.34
N PHE A 18 -10.40 -26.81 -3.46
CA PHE A 18 -10.74 -25.45 -3.04
C PHE A 18 -10.60 -25.28 -1.52
N CYS A 19 -11.19 -26.19 -0.73
CA CYS A 19 -11.07 -26.21 0.73
C CYS A 19 -9.62 -26.36 1.21
N PHE A 20 -8.84 -27.24 0.55
CA PHE A 20 -7.41 -27.41 0.84
C PHE A 20 -6.63 -26.13 0.57
N PHE A 21 -6.92 -25.43 -0.52
CA PHE A 21 -6.28 -24.16 -0.84
C PHE A 21 -6.63 -23.06 0.17
N ASP A 22 -7.92 -22.90 0.49
CA ASP A 22 -8.40 -21.88 1.42
C ASP A 22 -7.93 -22.10 2.86
N TRP A 23 -7.91 -23.36 3.32
CA TRP A 23 -7.66 -23.66 4.73
C TRP A 23 -6.20 -23.96 5.05
N ILE A 24 -5.42 -24.46 4.07
CA ILE A 24 -4.04 -24.90 4.30
C ILE A 24 -3.05 -24.04 3.52
N ILE A 25 -3.22 -23.90 2.20
CA ILE A 25 -2.20 -23.25 1.35
C ILE A 25 -2.18 -21.73 1.55
N ILE A 26 -3.33 -21.05 1.46
CA ILE A 26 -3.41 -19.59 1.55
C ILE A 26 -2.90 -19.06 2.90
N PRO A 27 -3.32 -19.59 4.07
CA PRO A 27 -2.80 -19.15 5.36
C PRO A 27 -1.29 -19.37 5.49
N ARG A 28 -0.78 -20.50 4.98
CA ARG A 28 0.66 -20.82 5.02
C ARG A 28 1.48 -19.91 4.10
N MET A 29 0.97 -19.60 2.91
CA MET A 29 1.59 -18.62 2.01
C MET A 29 1.63 -17.23 2.63
N LYS A 30 0.52 -16.77 3.24
CA LYS A 30 0.48 -15.50 3.98
C LYS A 30 1.52 -15.46 5.11
N ALA A 31 1.68 -16.56 5.84
CA ALA A 31 2.62 -16.64 6.95
C ALA A 31 4.10 -16.65 6.52
N GLN A 32 4.40 -17.03 5.28
CA GLN A 32 5.77 -17.09 4.75
C GLN A 32 6.18 -15.89 3.89
N GLN A 33 5.24 -15.03 3.49
CA GLN A 33 5.53 -13.88 2.64
C GLN A 33 6.24 -12.78 3.45
N GLN A 34 7.48 -12.48 3.09
CA GLN A 34 8.14 -11.25 3.51
C GLN A 34 7.44 -10.07 2.86
N LYS A 35 7.01 -9.10 3.66
CA LYS A 35 6.35 -7.89 3.17
C LYS A 35 7.31 -6.72 3.23
N GLN A 36 7.05 -5.74 2.37
CA GLN A 36 7.76 -4.48 2.39
C GLN A 36 6.76 -3.34 2.59
N PHE A 37 6.94 -2.54 3.64
CA PHE A 37 6.24 -1.27 3.83
C PHE A 37 7.17 -0.14 3.41
N LEU A 38 6.63 0.85 2.71
CA LEU A 38 7.39 2.00 2.23
C LEU A 38 6.94 3.27 2.93
N ILE A 39 7.85 3.92 3.65
CA ILE A 39 7.62 5.25 4.21
C ILE A 39 8.13 6.28 3.21
N ILE A 40 7.24 7.16 2.76
CA ILE A 40 7.56 8.25 1.84
C ILE A 40 7.53 9.57 2.60
N ALA A 41 8.64 10.30 2.57
CA ALA A 41 8.78 11.60 3.20
C ALA A 41 9.62 12.53 2.32
N ASP A 42 9.51 13.83 2.53
CA ASP A 42 10.50 14.80 2.02
C ASP A 42 11.65 14.97 3.01
N ASN A 43 12.82 15.41 2.54
CA ASN A 43 14.02 15.81 3.29
C ASN A 43 14.03 15.39 4.78
N VAL A 44 14.39 14.13 5.02
CA VAL A 44 14.32 13.49 6.35
C VAL A 44 15.38 14.06 7.29
N GLN A 45 16.57 14.33 6.76
CA GLN A 45 17.71 14.77 7.58
C GLN A 45 17.57 16.20 8.09
N ALA A 46 16.81 17.05 7.39
CA ALA A 46 16.64 18.45 7.79
C ALA A 46 15.67 18.66 8.96
N ASN A 47 14.90 17.64 9.37
CA ASN A 47 13.86 17.80 10.39
C ASN A 47 13.95 16.69 11.46
N PRO A 48 14.42 17.01 12.69
CA PRO A 48 14.56 16.04 13.78
C PRO A 48 13.23 15.40 14.21
N PHE A 49 12.12 16.15 14.21
CA PHE A 49 10.80 15.61 14.52
C PHE A 49 10.40 14.54 13.51
N LYS A 50 10.51 14.84 12.22
CA LYS A 50 10.23 13.91 11.12
C LYS A 50 11.09 12.65 11.21
N LYS A 51 12.39 12.81 11.49
CA LYS A 51 13.29 11.68 11.69
C LYS A 51 12.80 10.75 12.81
N ARG A 52 12.47 11.31 13.98
CA ARG A 52 11.93 10.53 15.11
C ARG A 52 10.58 9.89 14.78
N LEU A 53 9.72 10.59 14.04
CA LEU A 53 8.42 10.05 13.59
C LEU A 53 8.63 8.81 12.72
N ILE A 54 9.52 8.88 11.74
CA ILE A 54 9.84 7.76 10.84
C ILE A 54 10.48 6.60 11.62
N GLU A 55 11.40 6.89 12.54
CA GLU A 55 12.01 5.90 13.43
C GLU A 55 10.96 5.20 14.29
N HIS A 56 10.02 5.95 14.88
CA HIS A 56 8.91 5.40 15.67
C HIS A 56 8.00 4.50 14.81
N ILE A 57 7.59 4.96 13.63
CA ILE A 57 6.78 4.16 12.70
C ILE A 57 7.49 2.83 12.36
N ALA A 58 8.78 2.89 12.04
CA ALA A 58 9.56 1.69 11.71
C ALA A 58 9.67 0.72 12.90
N GLN A 59 9.87 1.25 14.11
CA GLN A 59 9.93 0.46 15.34
C GLN A 59 8.59 -0.24 15.62
N GLU A 60 7.47 0.48 15.53
CA GLU A 60 6.14 -0.07 15.74
C GLU A 60 5.81 -1.21 14.76
N ILE A 61 6.13 -1.03 13.46
CA ILE A 61 5.96 -2.07 12.45
C ILE A 61 6.81 -3.31 12.80
N ALA A 62 8.08 -3.10 13.12
CA ALA A 62 9.01 -4.19 13.44
C ALA A 62 8.60 -4.97 14.69
N GLN A 63 8.14 -4.27 15.74
CA GLN A 63 7.64 -4.88 16.97
C GLN A 63 6.38 -5.72 16.74
N LYS A 64 5.48 -5.25 15.87
CA LYS A 64 4.23 -5.97 15.57
C LYS A 64 4.43 -7.13 14.63
N ASN A 65 5.28 -6.98 13.63
CA ASN A 65 5.54 -8.02 12.66
C ASN A 65 6.95 -7.91 12.08
N ALA A 66 7.90 -8.64 12.69
CA ALA A 66 9.29 -8.70 12.27
C ALA A 66 9.52 -9.21 10.83
N LYS A 67 8.49 -9.74 10.15
CA LYS A 67 8.56 -10.15 8.74
C LYS A 67 8.25 -9.01 7.76
N ILE A 68 7.88 -7.84 8.25
CA ILE A 68 7.68 -6.64 7.45
C ILE A 68 9.00 -5.86 7.43
N GLU A 69 9.63 -5.82 6.26
CA GLU A 69 10.74 -4.92 6.00
C GLU A 69 10.20 -3.49 5.81
N VAL A 70 10.80 -2.53 6.49
CA VAL A 70 10.46 -1.10 6.33
C VAL A 70 11.55 -0.44 5.49
N LYS A 71 11.16 0.14 4.35
CA LYS A 71 12.02 1.00 3.53
C LYS A 71 11.58 2.45 3.64
N ILE A 72 12.55 3.35 3.53
CA ILE A 72 12.32 4.79 3.57
C ILE A 72 12.74 5.38 2.23
N SER A 73 11.81 6.09 1.59
CA SER A 73 12.06 6.86 0.38
C SER A 73 12.01 8.35 0.73
N ASP A 74 13.19 8.95 0.90
CA ASP A 74 13.32 10.40 1.02
C ASP A 74 13.30 11.03 -0.37
N LEU A 75 12.17 11.66 -0.69
CA LEU A 75 11.92 12.28 -2.00
C LEU A 75 12.98 13.32 -2.37
N ALA A 76 13.60 13.99 -1.39
CA ALA A 76 14.65 14.98 -1.65
C ALA A 76 15.97 14.34 -2.14
N THR A 77 16.18 13.05 -1.87
CA THR A 77 17.41 12.32 -2.26
C THR A 77 17.22 11.46 -3.50
N LEU A 78 15.98 11.08 -3.83
CA LEU A 78 15.67 10.25 -5.00
C LEU A 78 16.04 10.91 -6.33
N SER A 79 16.21 12.24 -6.37
CA SER A 79 16.54 12.99 -7.58
C SER A 79 15.60 12.68 -8.75
N LEU A 80 14.29 12.62 -8.45
CA LEU A 80 13.27 12.40 -9.47
C LEU A 80 13.26 13.59 -10.46
N PRO A 81 13.04 13.33 -11.75
CA PRO A 81 12.86 14.40 -12.73
C PRO A 81 11.64 15.23 -12.38
N GLN A 82 11.65 16.50 -12.76
CA GLN A 82 10.44 17.31 -12.75
C GLN A 82 9.51 16.84 -13.86
N LEU A 83 8.23 16.67 -13.53
CA LEU A 83 7.20 16.28 -14.48
C LEU A 83 7.20 17.27 -15.66
N SER A 84 7.60 16.76 -16.82
CA SER A 84 7.71 17.52 -18.08
C SER A 84 7.22 16.70 -19.28
N ALA A 85 6.61 15.54 -19.02
CA ALA A 85 6.12 14.64 -20.05
C ALA A 85 4.97 15.30 -20.84
N ARG A 86 5.01 15.15 -22.17
CA ARG A 86 3.95 15.64 -23.07
C ARG A 86 2.66 14.82 -22.99
N VAL A 87 2.77 13.60 -22.48
CA VAL A 87 1.72 12.59 -22.42
C VAL A 87 1.60 12.10 -20.98
N SER A 88 0.39 11.85 -20.51
CA SER A 88 0.16 11.37 -19.13
C SER A 88 0.77 9.97 -18.93
N PRO A 89 1.31 9.64 -17.74
CA PRO A 89 1.78 8.29 -17.44
C PRO A 89 0.69 7.22 -17.53
N ALA A 90 -0.58 7.61 -17.47
CA ALA A 90 -1.71 6.69 -17.67
C ALA A 90 -1.85 6.25 -19.14
N GLN A 91 -1.37 7.05 -20.09
CA GLN A 91 -1.42 6.75 -21.53
C GLN A 91 -0.13 6.09 -22.01
N ALA A 92 1.02 6.57 -21.52
CA ALA A 92 2.33 6.05 -21.89
C ALA A 92 3.29 6.11 -20.70
N PRO A 93 3.67 4.96 -20.11
CA PRO A 93 4.71 4.92 -19.08
C PRO A 93 6.02 5.48 -19.61
N THR A 94 6.74 6.23 -18.77
CA THR A 94 8.02 6.82 -19.16
C THR A 94 9.12 5.77 -19.33
N VAL A 95 10.10 6.09 -20.18
CA VAL A 95 11.30 5.26 -20.38
C VAL A 95 12.45 5.63 -19.44
N GLU A 96 12.32 6.75 -18.71
CA GLU A 96 13.37 7.30 -17.85
C GLU A 96 13.70 6.36 -16.68
N LEU A 97 14.99 6.08 -16.50
CA LEU A 97 15.47 5.10 -15.54
C LEU A 97 15.04 5.43 -14.10
N LYS A 98 15.19 6.70 -13.67
CA LYS A 98 14.82 7.13 -12.32
C LYS A 98 13.34 6.97 -12.01
N VAL A 99 12.49 7.20 -13.00
CA VAL A 99 11.05 7.02 -12.83
C VAL A 99 10.66 5.54 -12.85
N LYS A 100 11.36 4.70 -13.61
CA LYS A 100 11.21 3.23 -13.54
C LYS A 100 11.62 2.69 -12.19
N GLU A 101 12.79 3.10 -11.68
CA GLU A 101 13.25 2.75 -10.33
C GLU A 101 12.21 3.16 -9.26
N TRP A 102 11.60 4.34 -9.43
CA TRP A 102 10.52 4.79 -8.56
C TRP A 102 9.26 3.92 -8.67
N ALA A 103 8.82 3.61 -9.90
CA ALA A 103 7.72 2.69 -10.14
C ALA A 103 7.96 1.32 -9.50
N ASP A 104 9.17 0.80 -9.58
CA ASP A 104 9.56 -0.50 -9.00
C ASP A 104 9.52 -0.47 -7.47
N GLN A 105 9.96 0.62 -6.83
CA GLN A 105 9.82 0.81 -5.38
C GLN A 105 8.35 0.80 -4.94
N ILE A 106 7.49 1.53 -5.66
CA ILE A 106 6.05 1.56 -5.38
C ILE A 106 5.42 0.19 -5.62
N ASN A 107 5.80 -0.51 -6.69
CA ASN A 107 5.31 -1.85 -7.00
C ASN A 107 5.68 -2.87 -5.92
N ALA A 108 6.92 -2.84 -5.41
CA ALA A 108 7.39 -3.72 -4.34
C ALA A 108 6.71 -3.45 -2.98
N ALA A 109 6.23 -2.23 -2.76
CA ALA A 109 5.55 -1.86 -1.53
C ALA A 109 4.18 -2.56 -1.40
N HIS A 110 3.98 -3.27 -0.29
CA HIS A 110 2.73 -3.90 0.10
C HIS A 110 1.78 -2.92 0.81
N ALA A 111 2.34 -1.89 1.42
CA ALA A 111 1.64 -0.74 1.97
C ALA A 111 2.58 0.47 1.97
N ILE A 112 2.01 1.67 1.94
CA ILE A 112 2.76 2.93 1.85
C ILE A 112 2.28 3.87 2.96
N ILE A 113 3.22 4.52 3.65
CA ILE A 113 2.95 5.51 4.69
C ILE A 113 3.53 6.84 4.20
N PHE A 114 2.67 7.83 3.99
CA PHE A 114 3.09 9.18 3.64
C PHE A 114 3.26 10.01 4.92
N VAL A 115 4.45 10.56 5.13
CA VAL A 115 4.75 11.54 6.20
C VAL A 115 4.82 12.93 5.57
N ILE A 116 3.76 13.71 5.74
CA ILE A 116 3.48 14.90 4.94
C ILE A 116 3.64 16.16 5.82
N PRO A 117 4.60 17.03 5.56
CA PRO A 117 4.60 18.36 6.16
C PRO A 117 3.52 19.26 5.55
N ASN A 118 3.00 20.15 6.37
CA ASN A 118 2.22 21.30 5.91
C ASN A 118 3.16 22.44 5.47
N TYR A 119 3.03 22.87 4.21
CA TYR A 119 3.61 24.11 3.73
C TYR A 119 2.52 25.00 3.14
N HIS A 120 2.28 26.15 3.77
CA HIS A 120 1.29 27.13 3.32
C HIS A 120 -0.11 26.55 3.11
N ARG A 121 -0.56 25.67 4.03
CA ARG A 121 -1.85 24.95 3.97
C ARG A 121 -1.96 23.94 2.82
N GLY A 122 -0.85 23.66 2.13
CA GLY A 122 -0.73 22.66 1.07
C GLY A 122 0.29 21.58 1.41
N TYR A 123 0.25 20.49 0.65
CA TYR A 123 1.30 19.47 0.68
C TYR A 123 2.44 19.90 -0.28
N PRO A 124 3.69 19.48 -0.04
CA PRO A 124 4.82 19.96 -0.84
C PRO A 124 4.74 19.52 -2.30
N ALA A 125 5.24 20.37 -3.20
CA ALA A 125 5.30 20.08 -4.64
C ALA A 125 6.03 18.77 -4.96
N ILE A 126 7.05 18.40 -4.19
CA ILE A 126 7.82 17.17 -4.40
C ILE A 126 6.98 15.90 -4.24
N PHE A 127 5.97 15.91 -3.36
CA PHE A 127 5.01 14.82 -3.24
C PHE A 127 4.16 14.73 -4.50
N LYS A 128 3.64 15.87 -4.98
CA LYS A 128 2.84 15.89 -6.22
C LYS A 128 3.62 15.35 -7.40
N ASN A 129 4.86 15.79 -7.55
CA ASN A 129 5.75 15.35 -8.60
C ASN A 129 5.99 13.83 -8.52
N ALA A 130 6.30 13.29 -7.33
CA ALA A 130 6.51 11.86 -7.15
C ALA A 130 5.27 11.02 -7.49
N ILE A 131 4.07 11.53 -7.19
CA ILE A 131 2.82 10.88 -7.57
C ILE A 131 2.61 10.94 -9.08
N ASP A 132 2.71 12.12 -9.68
CA ASP A 132 2.32 12.38 -11.08
C ASP A 132 3.24 11.74 -12.12
N LEU A 133 4.44 11.29 -11.73
CA LEU A 133 5.38 10.63 -12.65
C LEU A 133 4.94 9.21 -13.06
N ILE A 134 4.07 8.56 -12.28
CA ILE A 134 3.66 7.17 -12.50
C ILE A 134 2.15 7.00 -12.21
N TRP A 135 1.51 6.02 -12.86
CA TRP A 135 0.05 5.83 -12.73
C TRP A 135 -0.32 4.47 -12.15
N GLU A 136 -0.11 3.39 -12.92
CA GLU A 136 -0.54 2.04 -12.54
C GLU A 136 0.05 1.52 -11.22
N PRO A 137 1.33 1.80 -10.86
CA PRO A 137 1.91 1.30 -9.62
C PRO A 137 1.14 1.71 -8.36
N TRP A 138 0.42 2.83 -8.38
CA TRP A 138 -0.39 3.31 -7.26
C TRP A 138 -1.69 2.53 -7.05
N HIS A 139 -2.17 1.83 -8.08
CA HIS A 139 -3.51 1.23 -8.03
C HIS A 139 -3.61 0.18 -6.94
N THR A 140 -4.67 0.24 -6.16
CA THR A 140 -4.98 -0.67 -5.05
C THR A 140 -3.90 -0.74 -3.97
N LYS A 141 -2.97 0.22 -3.93
CA LYS A 141 -1.95 0.29 -2.87
C LYS A 141 -2.61 0.75 -1.57
N PRO A 142 -2.50 -0.03 -0.47
CA PRO A 142 -2.89 0.45 0.85
C PRO A 142 -2.00 1.65 1.23
N VAL A 143 -2.62 2.78 1.53
CA VAL A 143 -1.93 4.03 1.89
C VAL A 143 -2.41 4.55 3.24
N MET A 144 -1.46 4.98 4.06
CA MET A 144 -1.71 5.74 5.29
C MET A 144 -1.11 7.13 5.13
N MET A 145 -1.75 8.14 5.72
CA MET A 145 -1.25 9.51 5.75
C MET A 145 -1.07 9.98 7.18
N ILE A 146 0.12 10.48 7.46
CA ILE A 146 0.49 11.13 8.71
C ILE A 146 0.96 12.52 8.34
N GLY A 147 0.15 13.53 8.62
CA GLY A 147 0.54 14.92 8.37
C GLY A 147 0.93 15.64 9.65
N TYR A 148 1.81 16.63 9.52
CA TYR A 148 2.19 17.47 10.63
C TYR A 148 2.32 18.94 10.21
N SER A 149 2.07 19.87 11.14
CA SER A 149 2.30 21.30 10.94
C SER A 149 3.13 21.88 12.08
N LEU A 150 3.92 22.91 11.74
CA LEU A 150 4.66 23.71 12.71
C LEU A 150 3.72 24.55 13.60
N SER A 151 2.52 24.85 13.14
CA SER A 151 1.54 25.71 13.84
C SER A 151 0.22 24.97 14.09
N ASN A 152 -0.67 25.60 14.88
CA ASN A 152 -2.06 25.13 15.05
C ASN A 152 -3.00 25.64 13.93
N GLU A 153 -2.56 26.63 13.14
CA GLU A 153 -3.45 27.47 12.33
C GLU A 153 -3.82 26.84 10.98
N ASP A 154 -3.02 25.90 10.50
CA ASP A 154 -3.11 25.45 9.11
C ASP A 154 -4.16 24.35 8.86
N GLY A 155 -4.69 23.74 9.93
CA GLY A 155 -5.68 22.66 9.87
C GLY A 155 -5.22 21.43 9.07
N ILE A 156 -6.19 20.64 8.58
CA ILE A 156 -5.94 19.36 7.89
C ILE A 156 -6.04 19.44 6.35
N ASN A 157 -6.24 20.65 5.80
CA ASN A 157 -6.54 20.86 4.37
C ASN A 157 -5.48 20.24 3.46
N PHE A 158 -4.20 20.37 3.81
CA PHE A 158 -3.09 19.83 3.03
C PHE A 158 -3.18 18.31 2.86
N ILE A 159 -3.55 17.58 3.92
CA ILE A 159 -3.68 16.12 3.86
C ILE A 159 -4.97 15.74 3.12
N GLN A 160 -6.06 16.51 3.30
CA GLN A 160 -7.30 16.28 2.55
C GLN A 160 -7.10 16.47 1.03
N SER A 161 -6.45 17.56 0.62
CA SER A 161 -6.13 17.78 -0.79
C SER A 161 -5.17 16.72 -1.34
N PHE A 162 -4.23 16.23 -0.52
CA PHE A 162 -3.37 15.11 -0.91
C PHE A 162 -4.17 13.81 -1.05
N ASN A 163 -5.10 13.56 -0.14
CA ASN A 163 -6.01 12.42 -0.19
C ASN A 163 -6.84 12.41 -1.47
N ASP A 164 -7.34 13.56 -1.92
CA ASP A 164 -8.12 13.65 -3.17
C ASP A 164 -7.27 13.22 -4.39
N VAL A 165 -5.97 13.55 -4.40
CA VAL A 165 -5.03 13.07 -5.41
C VAL A 165 -4.87 11.55 -5.31
N LEU A 166 -4.63 11.03 -4.10
CA LEU A 166 -4.45 9.59 -3.86
C LEU A 166 -5.67 8.75 -4.24
N VAL A 167 -6.88 9.26 -4.00
CA VAL A 167 -8.14 8.62 -4.43
C VAL A 167 -8.23 8.61 -5.95
N THR A 168 -7.89 9.72 -6.60
CA THR A 168 -7.92 9.85 -8.07
C THR A 168 -7.00 8.84 -8.76
N ILE A 169 -5.82 8.57 -8.19
CA ILE A 169 -4.86 7.58 -8.68
C ILE A 169 -5.17 6.15 -8.18
N LYS A 170 -6.35 5.91 -7.60
CA LYS A 170 -6.89 4.60 -7.20
C LYS A 170 -6.11 3.87 -6.10
N THR A 171 -5.49 4.60 -5.17
CA THR A 171 -4.96 3.97 -3.93
C THR A 171 -6.10 3.59 -2.98
N GLU A 172 -5.83 2.68 -2.04
CA GLU A 172 -6.76 2.25 -0.99
C GLU A 172 -6.37 2.91 0.34
N GLN A 173 -7.13 3.91 0.79
CA GLN A 173 -6.80 4.63 2.02
C GLN A 173 -7.14 3.81 3.25
N ILE A 174 -6.17 3.68 4.16
CA ILE A 174 -6.38 3.16 5.50
C ILE A 174 -6.64 4.36 6.41
N LYS A 175 -7.87 4.43 6.93
CA LYS A 175 -8.28 5.45 7.90
C LYS A 175 -8.08 4.93 9.31
N PRO A 176 -7.86 5.82 10.30
CA PRO A 176 -7.81 7.28 10.18
C PRO A 176 -6.50 7.92 9.68
N LEU A 177 -6.66 9.16 9.26
CA LEU A 177 -5.61 10.12 8.94
C LEU A 177 -5.09 10.71 10.25
N ILE A 178 -3.77 10.67 10.46
CA ILE A 178 -3.14 11.26 11.66
C ILE A 178 -2.70 12.68 11.32
N TYR A 179 -3.08 13.64 12.16
CA TYR A 179 -2.62 15.03 12.05
C TYR A 179 -1.97 15.47 13.37
N MET A 180 -0.74 15.99 13.27
CA MET A 180 0.06 16.49 14.39
C MET A 180 0.29 18.00 14.24
N PRO A 181 -0.54 18.86 14.86
CA PRO A 181 -0.35 20.30 14.83
C PRO A 181 0.78 20.75 15.78
N ASN A 182 1.24 22.00 15.62
CA ASN A 182 2.10 22.70 16.58
C ASN A 182 3.41 21.97 16.97
N ILE A 183 3.99 21.22 16.04
CA ILE A 183 5.23 20.48 16.31
C ILE A 183 6.44 21.40 16.51
N ALA A 184 6.35 22.70 16.21
CA ALA A 184 7.43 23.65 16.49
C ALA A 184 7.72 23.77 18.00
N GLN A 185 6.72 23.52 18.85
CA GLN A 185 6.86 23.50 20.31
C GLN A 185 7.31 22.13 20.83
N GLU A 186 7.30 21.10 19.97
CA GLU A 186 7.62 19.72 20.30
C GLU A 186 8.86 19.23 19.56
N SER A 187 10.02 19.24 20.22
CA SER A 187 11.27 18.73 19.63
C SER A 187 11.32 17.19 19.47
N THR A 188 10.29 16.50 19.95
CA THR A 188 10.15 15.03 20.05
C THR A 188 8.70 14.60 19.92
N LEU A 189 8.44 13.37 19.50
CA LEU A 189 7.09 12.78 19.58
C LEU A 189 6.67 12.63 21.04
N ASN A 190 5.61 13.32 21.45
CA ASN A 190 5.01 13.12 22.75
C ASN A 190 4.27 11.74 22.84
N PRO A 191 3.91 11.26 24.04
CA PRO A 191 3.24 9.96 24.21
C PRO A 191 1.89 9.82 23.49
N GLU A 192 1.14 10.91 23.34
CA GLU A 192 -0.15 10.92 22.64
C GLU A 192 0.06 10.68 21.13
N MET A 193 1.03 11.36 20.54
CA MET A 193 1.44 11.16 19.14
C MET A 193 1.94 9.74 18.91
N GLN A 194 2.75 9.20 19.82
CA GLN A 194 3.24 7.82 19.73
C GLN A 194 2.07 6.83 19.73
N LEU A 195 1.13 6.99 20.67
CA LEU A 195 -0.04 6.12 20.80
C LEU A 195 -0.95 6.19 19.57
N ALA A 196 -1.18 7.39 19.03
CA ALA A 196 -1.96 7.58 17.80
C ALA A 196 -1.32 6.81 16.64
N VAL A 197 0.00 6.92 16.45
CA VAL A 197 0.72 6.18 15.41
C VAL A 197 0.64 4.67 15.62
N THR A 198 0.82 4.19 16.86
CA THR A 198 0.73 2.77 17.20
C THR A 198 -0.64 2.17 16.88
N CYS A 199 -1.73 2.88 17.20
CA CYS A 199 -3.10 2.42 16.92
C CYS A 199 -3.30 2.16 15.43
N GLU A 200 -2.83 3.10 14.61
CA GLU A 200 -3.06 3.11 13.18
C GLU A 200 -2.20 2.12 12.41
N ILE A 201 -0.95 1.94 12.81
CA ILE A 201 -0.07 0.94 12.20
C ILE A 201 -0.68 -0.46 12.29
N ASN A 202 -1.41 -0.78 13.37
CA ASN A 202 -2.09 -2.08 13.46
C ASN A 202 -3.15 -2.24 12.36
N GLN A 203 -3.95 -1.20 12.12
CA GLN A 203 -4.98 -1.23 11.06
C GLN A 203 -4.35 -1.37 9.66
N LEU A 204 -3.20 -0.74 9.43
CA LEU A 204 -2.44 -0.87 8.19
C LEU A 204 -1.92 -2.30 7.98
N ILE A 205 -1.35 -2.90 9.03
CA ILE A 205 -0.85 -4.27 8.98
C ILE A 205 -1.99 -5.23 8.64
N ASP A 206 -3.13 -5.10 9.31
CA ASP A 206 -4.31 -5.93 9.09
C ASP A 206 -4.85 -5.77 7.66
N SER A 207 -4.97 -4.53 7.18
CA SER A 207 -5.42 -4.24 5.82
C SER A 207 -4.45 -4.80 4.76
N SER A 208 -3.14 -4.69 5.00
CA SER A 208 -2.12 -5.27 4.10
C SER A 208 -2.22 -6.81 4.01
N ASN A 209 -2.74 -7.48 5.04
CA ASN A 209 -2.96 -8.93 5.07
C ASN A 209 -4.19 -9.36 4.26
N GLN A 210 -5.09 -8.44 3.96
CA GLN A 210 -6.30 -8.66 3.17
C GLN A 210 -6.11 -8.36 1.67
N SER A 211 -4.89 -7.99 1.26
CA SER A 211 -4.53 -7.58 -0.11
C SER A 211 -5.21 -8.37 -1.23
N ASN A 212 -5.64 -7.62 -2.26
CA ASN A 212 -6.24 -8.08 -3.51
C ASN A 212 -5.47 -9.20 -4.22
N TYR A 213 -4.20 -9.45 -3.90
CA TYR A 213 -3.43 -10.58 -4.43
C TYR A 213 -4.12 -11.93 -4.19
N PHE A 214 -4.47 -12.26 -2.94
CA PHE A 214 -5.12 -13.54 -2.63
C PHE A 214 -6.53 -13.61 -3.20
N LYS A 215 -7.23 -12.47 -3.26
CA LYS A 215 -8.54 -12.36 -3.91
C LYS A 215 -8.45 -12.62 -5.42
N LYS A 216 -7.46 -12.03 -6.12
CA LYS A 216 -7.18 -12.27 -7.55
C LYS A 216 -6.77 -13.71 -7.80
N MET A 217 -5.87 -14.27 -7.00
CA MET A 217 -5.43 -15.67 -7.10
C MET A 217 -6.62 -16.62 -6.89
N LYS A 218 -7.45 -16.38 -5.88
CA LYS A 218 -8.68 -17.15 -5.62
C LYS A 218 -9.62 -17.09 -6.83
N ASN A 219 -9.89 -15.90 -7.36
CA ASN A 219 -10.73 -15.73 -8.54
C ASN A 219 -10.17 -16.46 -9.78
N ALA A 220 -8.85 -16.42 -9.98
CA ALA A 220 -8.18 -17.11 -11.08
C ALA A 220 -8.31 -18.64 -10.96
N ILE A 221 -8.07 -19.20 -9.77
CA ILE A 221 -8.22 -20.62 -9.48
C ILE A 221 -9.67 -21.05 -9.67
N THR A 222 -10.63 -20.31 -9.10
CA THR A 222 -12.07 -20.58 -9.25
C THR A 222 -12.48 -20.58 -10.72
N THR A 223 -12.05 -19.58 -11.50
CA THR A 223 -12.34 -19.50 -12.94
C THR A 223 -11.74 -20.69 -13.71
N HIS A 224 -10.52 -21.10 -13.37
CA HIS A 224 -9.86 -22.25 -14.01
C HIS A 224 -10.56 -23.57 -13.70
N LEU A 225 -10.93 -23.81 -12.43
CA LEU A 225 -11.67 -24.99 -12.00
C LEU A 225 -13.04 -25.08 -12.69
N LEU A 226 -13.78 -23.96 -12.76
CA LEU A 226 -15.05 -23.86 -13.48
C LEU A 226 -14.90 -24.25 -14.96
N ARG A 227 -13.84 -23.78 -15.64
CA ARG A 227 -13.56 -24.14 -17.03
C ARG A 227 -13.27 -25.63 -17.20
N ILE A 228 -12.54 -26.25 -16.27
CA ILE A 228 -12.27 -27.69 -16.31
C ILE A 228 -13.57 -28.48 -16.16
N ILE A 229 -14.40 -28.13 -15.16
CA ILE A 229 -15.69 -28.77 -14.92
C ILE A 229 -16.58 -28.66 -16.16
N LEU A 230 -16.72 -27.45 -16.73
CA LEU A 230 -17.51 -27.21 -17.94
C LEU A 230 -16.99 -28.00 -19.15
N LYS A 231 -15.67 -28.05 -19.37
CA LYS A 231 -15.08 -28.89 -20.44
C LYS A 231 -15.37 -30.37 -20.24
N PHE A 232 -15.35 -30.86 -18.99
CA PHE A 232 -15.60 -32.26 -18.69
C PHE A 232 -17.08 -32.64 -18.87
N ILE A 233 -17.99 -31.71 -18.54
CA ILE A 233 -19.43 -31.84 -18.81
C ILE A 233 -19.68 -31.87 -20.32
N ASN A 234 -19.09 -30.93 -21.07
CA ASN A 234 -19.34 -30.76 -22.51
C ASN A 234 -18.66 -31.82 -23.41
N ARG A 235 -17.52 -32.40 -23.02
CA ARG A 235 -16.85 -33.48 -23.79
C ARG A 235 -17.58 -34.83 -23.74
N LYS A 236 -18.61 -34.97 -22.90
CA LYS A 236 -19.36 -36.21 -22.69
C LYS A 236 -20.87 -36.07 -23.03
N GLN A 237 -21.22 -35.04 -23.80
CA GLN A 237 -22.42 -35.00 -24.65
C GLN A 237 -22.03 -35.52 -26.03
#